data_AF-A0A7X3UWL5-F1
#
_entry.id   AF-A0A7X3UWL5-F1
#
_cell.length_a   1.000
_cell.length_b   1.000
_cell.length_c   1.000
_cell.angle_alpha   90.00
_cell.angle_beta   90.00
_cell.angle_gamma   90.00
#
_symmetry.space_group_name_H-M   'P 1'
#
loop_
_entity.id
_entity.type
_entity.pdbx_description
1 polymer ?
#
loop_
_entity_poly.entity_id
_entity_poly.type
_entity_poly.pdbx_seq_one_letter_code
_entity_poly.pdbx_strand_id
1 'polypeptide(L)'
;MKQKDFERLVASVKQAGAIRRGHLKPGRVTDFRPEDVQTIRARLKKSQQEFALMIGVSVATLQNWEQGRRKPEGPARALLRVAAKNPQVVANALTS
;
A
#
# COMPACT_ATOMS: atom_id res chain seq x y z
N MET A 1 22.11 19.84 -20.58
CA MET A 1 21.05 19.81 -19.53
C MET A 1 20.78 21.24 -19.10
N LYS A 2 19.52 21.65 -18.85
CA LYS A 2 19.23 23.03 -18.42
C LYS A 2 19.63 23.21 -16.96
N GLN A 3 20.20 24.36 -16.61
CA GLN A 3 20.63 24.70 -15.24
C GLN A 3 19.52 24.44 -14.19
N LYS A 4 18.28 24.83 -14.53
CA LYS A 4 17.09 24.62 -13.70
C LYS A 4 16.80 23.15 -13.35
N ASP A 5 17.09 22.23 -14.28
CA ASP A 5 16.86 20.80 -14.05
C ASP A 5 17.93 20.22 -13.12
N PHE A 6 19.18 20.70 -13.23
CA PHE A 6 20.28 20.33 -12.33
C PHE A 6 19.99 20.75 -10.90
N GLU A 7 19.56 21.99 -10.71
CA GLU A 7 19.21 22.54 -9.39
C GLU A 7 18.07 21.76 -8.74
N ARG A 8 17.05 21.36 -9.52
CA ARG A 8 15.97 20.49 -9.04
C ARG A 8 16.48 19.15 -8.55
N LEU A 9 17.39 18.51 -9.28
CA LEU A 9 17.95 17.21 -8.89
C LEU A 9 18.76 17.34 -7.59
N VAL A 10 19.62 18.34 -7.48
CA VAL A 10 20.40 18.60 -6.26
C VAL A 10 19.47 18.84 -5.06
N ALA A 11 18.40 19.61 -5.25
CA ALA A 11 17.41 19.85 -4.21
C ALA A 11 16.71 18.56 -3.76
N SER A 12 16.28 17.70 -4.71
CA SER A 12 15.63 16.42 -4.38
C SER A 12 16.55 15.46 -3.62
N VAL A 13 17.84 15.39 -3.96
CA VAL A 13 18.81 14.56 -3.23
C VAL A 13 19.03 15.06 -1.80
N LYS A 14 19.14 16.39 -1.60
CA LYS A 14 19.25 16.99 -0.27
C LYS A 14 18.01 16.70 0.58
N GLN A 15 16.82 16.83 0.00
CA GLN A 15 15.55 16.49 0.66
C GLN A 15 15.49 15.01 1.04
N ALA A 16 15.88 14.10 0.15
CA ALA A 16 15.93 12.66 0.43
C ALA A 16 16.85 12.34 1.62
N GLY A 17 18.02 12.97 1.70
CA GLY A 17 18.94 12.83 2.82
C GLY A 17 18.35 13.35 4.15
N ALA A 18 17.66 14.49 4.12
CA ALA A 18 17.00 15.06 5.29
C ALA A 18 15.83 14.18 5.79
N ILE A 19 15.07 13.59 4.86
CA ILE A 19 14.01 12.63 5.19
C ILE A 19 14.58 11.38 5.86
N ARG A 20 15.66 10.82 5.30
CA ARG A 20 16.30 9.62 5.84
C ARG A 20 16.84 9.83 7.26
N ARG A 21 17.32 11.05 7.58
CA ARG A 21 17.79 11.43 8.92
C ARG A 21 16.67 11.88 9.87
N GLY A 22 15.41 11.92 9.42
CA GLY A 22 14.27 12.36 10.23
C GLY A 22 14.15 13.88 10.41
N HIS A 23 14.99 14.68 9.75
CA HIS A 23 14.97 16.14 9.85
C HIS A 23 13.87 16.78 8.98
N LEU A 24 13.33 16.02 8.03
CA LEU A 24 12.25 16.45 7.14
C LEU A 24 11.21 15.33 7.02
N LYS A 25 9.92 15.68 7.08
CA LYS A 25 8.84 14.70 6.83
C LYS A 25 8.74 14.40 5.34
N PRO A 26 8.53 13.13 4.92
CA PRO A 26 8.31 12.82 3.51
C PRO A 26 7.11 13.58 2.97
N GLY A 27 7.21 14.13 1.76
CA GLY A 27 6.11 14.86 1.12
C GLY A 27 4.87 13.99 0.85
N ARG A 28 5.03 12.67 0.74
CA ARG A 28 3.93 11.70 0.68
C ARG A 28 4.35 10.36 1.29
N VAL A 29 3.50 9.80 2.14
CA VAL A 29 3.61 8.42 2.64
C VAL A 29 2.34 7.69 2.23
N THR A 30 2.45 6.64 1.41
CA THR A 30 1.31 5.76 1.10
C THR A 30 1.13 4.73 2.21
N ASP A 31 0.54 5.10 3.34
CA ASP A 31 0.13 4.15 4.37
C ASP A 31 -1.23 3.53 4.03
N PHE A 32 -1.47 2.27 4.40
CA PHE A 32 -2.80 1.67 4.28
C PHE A 32 -3.51 1.80 5.61
N ARG A 33 -4.61 2.55 5.61
CA ARG A 33 -5.50 2.66 6.75
C ARG A 33 -6.43 1.45 6.79
N PRO A 34 -7.02 1.15 7.96
CA PRO A 34 -7.98 0.04 8.09
C PRO A 34 -9.16 0.17 7.10
N GLU A 35 -9.66 1.39 6.96
CA GLU A 35 -10.67 1.83 5.99
C GLU A 35 -10.29 1.54 4.53
N ASP A 36 -9.00 1.60 4.18
CA ASP A 36 -8.54 1.27 2.82
C ASP A 36 -8.67 -0.23 2.54
N VAL A 37 -8.26 -1.08 3.50
CA VAL A 37 -8.29 -2.54 3.33
C VAL A 37 -9.73 -3.04 3.19
N GLN A 38 -10.63 -2.54 4.04
CA GLN A 38 -12.05 -2.87 3.98
C GLN A 38 -12.68 -2.40 2.67
N THR A 39 -12.31 -1.20 2.19
CA THR A 39 -12.81 -0.65 0.92
C THR A 39 -12.34 -1.48 -0.28
N ILE A 40 -11.08 -1.92 -0.29
CA ILE A 40 -10.54 -2.77 -1.36
C ILE A 40 -11.33 -4.08 -1.44
N ARG A 41 -11.57 -4.73 -0.30
CA ARG A 41 -12.39 -5.95 -0.23
C ARG A 41 -13.82 -5.71 -0.70
N ALA A 42 -14.45 -4.62 -0.25
CA ALA A 42 -15.82 -4.29 -0.63
C ALA A 42 -15.98 -4.06 -2.14
N ARG A 43 -14.98 -3.42 -2.80
CA ARG A 43 -14.96 -3.24 -4.26
C ARG A 43 -14.89 -4.56 -5.03
N LEU A 44 -14.26 -5.58 -4.45
CA LEU A 44 -14.22 -6.94 -4.99
C LEU A 44 -15.50 -7.74 -4.73
N LYS A 45 -16.43 -7.22 -3.91
CA LYS A 45 -17.65 -7.91 -3.48
C LYS A 45 -17.35 -9.27 -2.84
N LYS A 46 -16.28 -9.35 -2.05
CA LYS A 46 -15.84 -10.57 -1.36
C LYS A 46 -16.06 -10.48 0.15
N SER A 47 -16.40 -11.63 0.73
CA SER A 47 -16.39 -11.80 2.19
C SER A 47 -14.96 -11.71 2.74
N GLN A 48 -14.81 -11.53 4.06
CA GLN A 48 -13.49 -11.55 4.70
C GLN A 48 -12.78 -12.89 4.47
N GLN A 49 -13.51 -14.01 4.47
CA GLN A 49 -12.97 -15.34 4.22
C GLN A 49 -12.43 -15.47 2.80
N GLU A 50 -13.24 -15.14 1.79
CA GLU A 50 -12.81 -15.23 0.39
C GLU A 50 -11.65 -14.29 0.09
N PHE A 51 -11.66 -13.07 0.63
CA PHE A 51 -10.58 -12.11 0.40
C PHE A 51 -9.29 -12.51 1.09
N ALA A 52 -9.37 -13.02 2.33
CA ALA A 52 -8.20 -13.52 3.06
C ALA A 52 -7.55 -14.71 2.32
N LEU A 53 -8.38 -15.66 1.84
CA LEU A 53 -7.93 -16.78 1.02
C LEU A 53 -7.27 -16.28 -0.27
N MET A 54 -7.93 -15.37 -0.99
CA MET A 54 -7.44 -14.79 -2.24
C MET A 54 -6.05 -14.18 -2.08
N ILE A 55 -5.80 -13.41 -1.01
CA ILE A 55 -4.50 -12.75 -0.79
C ILE A 55 -3.50 -13.60 0.03
N GLY A 56 -3.82 -14.86 0.34
CA GLY A 56 -2.92 -15.79 1.01
C GLY A 56 -2.65 -15.48 2.48
N VAL A 57 -3.64 -14.97 3.22
CA VAL A 57 -3.51 -14.67 4.66
C VAL A 57 -4.64 -15.30 5.48
N SER A 58 -4.44 -15.42 6.79
CA SER A 58 -5.53 -15.86 7.68
C SER A 58 -6.62 -14.80 7.79
N VAL A 59 -7.86 -15.23 8.04
CA VAL A 59 -8.99 -14.32 8.29
C VAL A 59 -8.70 -13.41 9.49
N ALA A 60 -8.07 -13.95 10.54
CA ALA A 60 -7.64 -13.18 11.70
C ALA A 60 -6.63 -12.09 11.33
N THR A 61 -5.71 -12.35 10.41
CA THR A 61 -4.76 -11.35 9.89
C THR A 61 -5.51 -10.22 9.19
N LEU A 62 -6.44 -10.56 8.28
CA LEU A 62 -7.25 -9.57 7.58
C LEU A 62 -8.08 -8.72 8.56
N GLN A 63 -8.71 -9.35 9.56
CA GLN A 63 -9.48 -8.64 10.58
C GLN A 63 -8.61 -7.68 11.39
N ASN A 64 -7.40 -8.10 11.77
CA ASN A 64 -6.46 -7.22 12.47
C ASN A 64 -6.09 -5.99 11.62
N TRP A 65 -6.03 -6.12 10.29
CA TRP A 65 -5.81 -5.00 9.39
C TRP A 65 -7.04 -4.10 9.25
N GLU A 66 -8.23 -4.68 9.01
CA GLU A 66 -9.50 -3.93 8.88
C GLU A 66 -9.91 -3.21 10.18
N GLN A 67 -9.46 -3.71 11.34
CA GLN A 67 -9.67 -3.07 12.65
C GLN A 67 -8.51 -2.15 13.07
N GLY A 68 -7.41 -2.12 12.31
CA GLY A 68 -6.23 -1.30 12.61
C GLY A 68 -5.38 -1.75 13.79
N ARG A 69 -5.62 -2.96 14.32
CA ARG A 69 -4.77 -3.58 15.35
C ARG A 69 -3.37 -3.89 14.82
N ARG A 70 -3.25 -4.19 13.53
CA ARG A 70 -1.98 -4.35 12.81
C ARG A 70 -2.04 -3.69 11.45
N LYS A 71 -0.88 -3.45 10.85
CA LYS A 71 -0.77 -2.92 9.49
C LYS A 71 -0.25 -4.00 8.54
N PRO A 72 -0.68 -3.99 7.26
CA PRO A 72 -0.08 -4.84 6.25
C PRO A 72 1.34 -4.35 5.93
N GLU A 73 2.28 -5.28 5.89
CA GLU A 73 3.70 -4.99 5.67
C GLU A 73 4.25 -5.78 4.47
N GLY A 74 5.40 -5.36 3.96
CA GLY A 74 6.14 -6.07 2.91
C GLY A 74 5.28 -6.46 1.70
N PRO A 75 5.28 -7.74 1.29
CA PRO A 75 4.52 -8.23 0.13
C PRO A 75 3.02 -7.97 0.22
N ALA A 76 2.41 -8.08 1.41
CA ALA A 76 0.98 -7.85 1.58
C ALA A 76 0.58 -6.40 1.23
N ARG A 77 1.43 -5.43 1.60
CA ARG A 77 1.23 -4.02 1.26
C ARG A 77 1.34 -3.77 -0.25
N ALA A 78 2.26 -4.47 -0.93
CA ALA A 78 2.37 -4.39 -2.37
C ALA A 78 1.12 -4.98 -3.06
N LEU A 79 0.66 -6.15 -2.61
CA LEU A 79 -0.53 -6.80 -3.16
C LEU A 79 -1.80 -5.97 -2.97
N LEU A 80 -2.02 -5.42 -1.76
CA LEU A 80 -3.13 -4.52 -1.49
C LEU A 80 -3.08 -3.26 -2.36
N ARG A 81 -1.89 -2.77 -2.72
CA ARG A 81 -1.74 -1.65 -3.66
C ARG A 81 -2.16 -2.02 -5.07
N VAL A 82 -1.84 -3.23 -5.51
CA VAL A 82 -2.31 -3.74 -6.81
C VAL A 82 -3.82 -3.89 -6.78
N ALA A 83 -4.37 -4.52 -5.74
CA ALA A 83 -5.81 -4.69 -5.56
C ALA A 83 -6.57 -3.36 -5.48
N ALA A 84 -5.99 -2.33 -4.86
CA ALA A 84 -6.61 -0.99 -4.80
C ALA A 84 -6.70 -0.30 -6.16
N LYS A 85 -5.70 -0.51 -7.03
CA LYS A 85 -5.65 0.09 -8.37
C LYS A 85 -6.46 -0.70 -9.40
N ASN A 86 -6.33 -2.02 -9.38
CA ASN A 86 -7.03 -2.90 -10.31
C ASN A 86 -7.49 -4.17 -9.58
N PRO A 87 -8.66 -4.12 -8.92
CA PRO A 87 -9.16 -5.24 -8.14
C PRO A 87 -9.36 -6.51 -8.99
N GLN A 88 -9.86 -6.36 -10.22
CA GLN A 88 -10.20 -7.49 -11.08
C GLN A 88 -8.97 -8.30 -11.51
N VAL A 89 -7.82 -7.65 -11.71
CA VAL A 89 -6.56 -8.36 -12.02
C VAL A 89 -6.16 -9.30 -10.89
N VAL A 90 -6.30 -8.86 -9.64
CA VAL A 90 -5.96 -9.68 -8.47
C VAL A 90 -6.94 -10.85 -8.33
N ALA A 91 -8.23 -10.59 -8.51
CA ALA A 91 -9.23 -11.66 -8.51
C ALA A 91 -8.93 -12.71 -9.59
N ASN A 92 -8.68 -12.29 -10.83
CA ASN A 92 -8.38 -13.22 -11.92
C ASN A 92 -7.07 -14.00 -11.70
N ALA A 93 -6.02 -13.34 -11.19
CA ALA A 93 -4.71 -13.96 -11.00
C ALA A 93 -4.65 -14.97 -9.84
N LEU A 94 -5.56 -14.85 -8.87
CA LEU A 94 -5.50 -15.63 -7.61
C LEU A 94 -6.70 -16.58 -7.42
N THR A 95 -7.63 -16.65 -8.38
CA THR A 95 -8.78 -17.58 -8.36
C THR A 95 -8.50 -18.85 -9.20
N SER A 96 -7.31 -19.44 -9.07
CA SER A 96 -6.97 -20.74 -9.69
C SER A 96 -7.25 -21.91 -8.75
#